data_AF-A0A7S3IBI7-F1
#
_entry.id   AF-A0A7S3IBI7-F1
#
_cell.length_a   1.000
_cell.length_b   1.000
_cell.length_c   1.000
_cell.angle_alpha   90.00
_cell.angle_beta   90.00
_cell.angle_gamma   90.00
#
_symmetry.space_group_name_H-M   'P 1'
#
loop_
_entity.id
_entity.type
_entity.pdbx_description
1 polymer ?
#
loop_
_entity_poly.entity_id
_entity_poly.type
_entity_poly.pdbx_seq_one_letter_code
_entity_poly.pdbx_strand_id
1 'polypeptide(L)'
;TEGGYELQSMSVMLNRKKVNLKRKVELPYEMSELYEHTKKLKEFINKKFTNTLNYTPYLDSGEFESHVKNLADINRLLQLSSMESMVCFTYKHLTDLVRAQEILLDLAEHLCAYCDYIVYDVRPYYFECLTHLIKRGELDLGNLKINPNNKLTFESKLRIALRYRKLLTVMLRFALPKMNIKGADYRVYNFIESFCVKAYFRIPGFRERLLTSIKKKMWTDLEEWRGVEMNLENENNSTDKFPMLNWCSLFYAYLPNNEEHKEVLSLLNEKTWQEVMAKRSGAFFRFICEWANHVNNQFVNKDIPWKDIPGYTIILKSMLLELKNRNILFYPELMIKASCALLKNTNILNTYVTVVFQKADLYRYKTVRECFNVLSAWFNSLWVDHKELPEAFDLDFLMKGIKLALSHEISYNVCSALTFIYNHYHMLPSKLREKVIRDYLLQENFEEYLFHWSYNVRYVFMHLLLFRIKSLKHFSLETEEFSALDQEIDSILKVRLESIQCNSKPYSSLAVDELKVLQENYRTFMEEVAKSSPSELPYPKIKVEVRGDQSEKLIDEDW
;
A
#
# COMPACT_ATOMS: atom_id res chain seq x y z
N THR A 1 10.27 23.51 -8.46
CA THR A 1 10.93 24.77 -8.91
C THR A 1 10.97 25.78 -7.79
N GLU A 2 12.06 26.58 -7.74
CA GLU A 2 12.51 27.55 -6.70
C GLU A 2 12.53 27.09 -5.23
N GLY A 3 11.68 26.12 -4.83
CA GLY A 3 11.72 25.41 -3.55
C GLY A 3 12.13 23.93 -3.66
N GLY A 4 12.95 23.53 -4.63
CA GLY A 4 13.60 22.20 -4.64
C GLY A 4 12.75 20.97 -5.01
N TYR A 5 11.43 21.05 -5.15
CA TYR A 5 10.61 19.87 -5.51
C TYR A 5 10.40 19.74 -7.04
N GLU A 6 10.74 18.57 -7.59
CA GLU A 6 10.43 18.14 -8.97
C GLU A 6 9.18 17.24 -9.00
N LEU A 7 8.34 17.41 -10.02
CA LEU A 7 6.98 16.86 -10.13
C LEU A 7 6.86 16.01 -11.39
N GLN A 8 6.16 14.87 -11.35
CA GLN A 8 6.14 13.90 -12.46
C GLN A 8 5.32 14.39 -13.67
N SER A 9 4.23 15.11 -13.42
CA SER A 9 3.40 15.72 -14.46
C SER A 9 3.89 17.10 -14.92
N MET A 10 4.70 17.79 -14.10
CA MET A 10 5.27 19.10 -14.48
C MET A 10 6.72 19.04 -14.96
N SER A 11 7.48 17.96 -14.77
CA SER A 11 8.78 17.75 -15.42
C SER A 11 8.63 17.74 -16.95
N VAL A 12 7.50 17.25 -17.46
CA VAL A 12 7.14 17.35 -18.89
C VAL A 12 6.94 18.80 -19.36
N MET A 13 6.47 19.71 -18.49
CA MET A 13 6.20 21.12 -18.86
C MET A 13 7.38 22.06 -18.58
N LEU A 14 8.18 21.80 -17.53
CA LEU A 14 9.21 22.72 -17.03
C LEU A 14 10.61 22.45 -17.59
N ASN A 15 10.91 21.27 -18.13
CA ASN A 15 12.18 20.99 -18.82
C ASN A 15 12.23 21.63 -20.22
N ARG A 16 12.10 22.96 -20.28
CA ARG A 16 12.42 23.76 -21.47
C ARG A 16 13.93 23.94 -21.68
N LYS A 17 14.77 23.53 -20.74
CA LYS A 17 16.22 23.65 -20.85
C LYS A 17 16.90 22.28 -20.64
N LYS A 18 17.33 21.71 -21.77
CA LYS A 18 18.28 20.59 -21.90
C LYS A 18 17.79 19.19 -21.46
N VAL A 19 16.77 18.67 -22.15
CA VAL A 19 16.62 17.22 -22.35
C VAL A 19 16.45 16.98 -23.85
N ASN A 20 17.18 16.01 -24.39
CA ASN A 20 17.26 15.69 -25.81
C ASN A 20 15.87 15.61 -26.48
N LEU A 21 15.64 16.43 -27.51
CA LEU A 21 14.44 16.49 -28.34
C LEU A 21 14.20 15.20 -29.15
N LYS A 22 13.62 14.12 -28.59
CA LYS A 22 13.02 12.97 -29.33
C LYS A 22 12.03 12.23 -28.40
N ARG A 23 10.78 11.84 -28.71
CA ARG A 23 9.88 11.90 -29.87
C ARG A 23 8.51 12.40 -29.39
N LYS A 24 8.19 13.69 -29.53
CA LYS A 24 6.78 14.12 -29.46
C LYS A 24 6.03 13.42 -30.60
N VAL A 25 4.85 12.85 -30.32
CA VAL A 25 4.06 12.13 -31.34
C VAL A 25 2.86 12.99 -31.76
N GLU A 26 2.40 12.82 -33.00
CA GLU A 26 1.01 13.15 -33.36
C GLU A 26 0.04 12.28 -32.53
N LEU A 27 -1.26 12.26 -32.81
CA LEU A 27 -2.18 11.39 -32.08
C LEU A 27 -1.61 9.94 -32.04
N PRO A 28 -1.30 9.39 -30.85
CA PRO A 28 -0.71 8.07 -30.75
C PRO A 28 -1.58 7.00 -31.41
N TYR A 29 -0.96 5.99 -32.00
CA TYR A 29 -1.69 4.89 -32.63
C TYR A 29 -2.62 4.21 -31.62
N GLU A 30 -2.18 4.07 -30.37
CA GLU A 30 -2.92 3.51 -29.25
C GLU A 30 -4.20 4.30 -28.95
N MET A 31 -4.16 5.63 -29.07
CA MET A 31 -5.36 6.48 -28.90
C MET A 31 -6.34 6.31 -30.07
N SER A 32 -5.82 6.08 -31.28
CA SER A 32 -6.64 5.80 -32.45
C SER A 32 -7.30 4.41 -32.35
N GLU A 33 -6.57 3.39 -31.90
CA GLU A 33 -7.13 2.07 -31.60
C GLU A 33 -8.19 2.16 -30.49
N LEU A 34 -7.92 2.93 -29.43
CA LEU A 34 -8.88 3.13 -28.34
C LEU A 34 -10.20 3.72 -28.85
N TYR A 35 -10.13 4.66 -29.79
CA TYR A 35 -11.31 5.22 -30.46
C TYR A 35 -12.08 4.15 -31.24
N GLU A 36 -11.42 3.30 -32.02
CA GLU A 36 -12.07 2.21 -32.76
C GLU A 36 -12.70 1.17 -31.83
N HIS A 37 -12.02 0.77 -30.75
CA HIS A 37 -12.60 -0.14 -29.75
C HIS A 37 -13.80 0.48 -29.02
N THR A 38 -13.76 1.79 -28.75
CA THR A 38 -14.89 2.54 -28.17
C THR A 38 -16.07 2.58 -29.13
N LYS A 39 -15.83 2.73 -30.44
CA LYS A 39 -16.86 2.66 -31.47
C LYS A 39 -17.51 1.27 -31.51
N LYS A 40 -16.71 0.19 -31.46
CA LYS A 40 -17.21 -1.19 -31.35
C LYS A 40 -18.12 -1.38 -30.14
N LEU A 41 -17.75 -0.82 -28.97
CA LEU A 41 -18.60 -0.86 -27.77
C LEU A 41 -19.94 -0.15 -27.99
N LYS A 42 -19.91 1.06 -28.56
CA LYS A 42 -21.14 1.83 -28.87
C LYS A 42 -22.04 1.08 -29.86
N GLU A 43 -21.47 0.50 -30.91
CA GLU A 43 -22.21 -0.30 -31.90
C GLU A 43 -22.83 -1.57 -31.29
N PHE A 44 -22.07 -2.26 -30.44
CA PHE A 44 -22.54 -3.44 -29.73
C PHE A 44 -23.78 -3.14 -28.87
N ILE A 45 -23.70 -2.07 -28.07
CA ILE A 45 -24.81 -1.62 -27.24
C ILE A 45 -26.00 -1.20 -28.09
N ASN A 46 -25.79 -0.37 -29.12
CA ASN A 46 -26.88 0.06 -30.00
C ASN A 46 -27.64 -1.11 -30.62
N LYS A 47 -26.94 -2.13 -31.14
CA LYS A 47 -27.57 -3.35 -31.69
C LYS A 47 -28.44 -4.09 -30.68
N LYS A 48 -28.03 -4.14 -29.41
CA LYS A 48 -28.79 -4.85 -28.36
C LYS A 48 -29.97 -4.02 -27.87
N PHE A 49 -29.80 -2.73 -27.60
CA PHE A 49 -30.90 -1.89 -27.10
C PHE A 49 -31.98 -1.60 -28.14
N THR A 50 -31.67 -1.61 -29.45
CA THR A 50 -32.71 -1.55 -30.49
C THR A 50 -33.54 -2.83 -30.58
N ASN A 51 -32.98 -3.97 -30.14
CA ASN A 51 -33.60 -5.28 -30.31
C ASN A 51 -34.30 -5.81 -29.03
N THR A 52 -33.90 -5.35 -27.84
CA THR A 52 -34.52 -5.72 -26.56
C THR A 52 -35.09 -4.49 -25.86
N LEU A 53 -36.41 -4.33 -25.91
CA LEU A 53 -37.16 -3.41 -25.06
C LEU A 53 -37.08 -3.90 -23.59
N ASN A 54 -36.38 -3.15 -22.74
CA ASN A 54 -36.43 -3.17 -21.28
C ASN A 54 -35.86 -4.37 -20.50
N TYR A 55 -35.08 -5.27 -21.12
CA TYR A 55 -34.37 -6.33 -20.39
C TYR A 55 -32.85 -6.22 -20.54
N THR A 56 -32.11 -6.54 -19.47
CA THR A 56 -30.65 -6.74 -19.52
C THR A 56 -30.32 -7.73 -20.64
N PRO A 57 -29.47 -7.38 -21.61
CA PRO A 57 -29.24 -8.23 -22.78
C PRO A 57 -28.63 -9.56 -22.33
N TYR A 58 -29.26 -10.68 -22.67
CA TYR A 58 -28.60 -11.97 -22.59
C TYR A 58 -27.46 -12.02 -23.63
N LEU A 59 -26.31 -12.53 -23.20
CA LEU A 59 -25.12 -12.68 -24.04
C LEU A 59 -24.92 -14.17 -24.31
N ASP A 60 -24.94 -14.56 -25.58
CA ASP A 60 -24.48 -15.89 -25.96
C ASP A 60 -22.96 -16.00 -25.69
N SER A 61 -22.46 -17.22 -25.48
CA SER A 61 -21.06 -17.45 -25.06
C SER A 61 -20.04 -16.76 -25.97
N GLY A 62 -20.21 -16.82 -27.29
CA GLY A 62 -19.33 -16.16 -28.25
C GLY A 62 -19.41 -14.62 -28.24
N GLU A 63 -20.58 -14.05 -27.95
CA GLU A 63 -20.74 -12.59 -27.83
C GLU A 63 -20.14 -12.07 -26.52
N PHE A 64 -20.31 -12.82 -25.43
CA PHE A 64 -19.68 -12.53 -24.15
C PHE A 64 -18.15 -12.51 -24.29
N GLU A 65 -17.56 -13.55 -24.88
CA GLU A 65 -16.11 -13.63 -25.09
C GLU A 65 -15.59 -12.48 -25.95
N SER A 66 -16.29 -12.15 -27.05
CA SER A 66 -15.92 -11.03 -27.92
C SER A 66 -15.96 -9.69 -27.20
N HIS A 67 -17.00 -9.45 -26.40
CA HIS A 67 -17.17 -8.20 -25.66
C HIS A 67 -16.15 -8.06 -24.52
N VAL A 68 -15.89 -9.14 -23.78
CA VAL A 68 -14.85 -9.18 -22.74
C VAL A 68 -13.46 -8.98 -23.36
N LYS A 69 -13.18 -9.61 -24.52
CA LYS A 69 -11.92 -9.39 -25.25
C LYS A 69 -11.76 -7.94 -25.67
N ASN A 70 -12.81 -7.31 -26.20
CA ASN A 70 -12.79 -5.90 -26.57
C ASN A 70 -12.46 -5.00 -25.36
N LEU A 71 -13.04 -5.28 -24.18
CA LEU A 71 -12.73 -4.56 -22.94
C LEU A 71 -11.31 -4.83 -22.44
N ALA A 72 -10.81 -6.06 -22.57
CA ALA A 72 -9.44 -6.40 -22.23
C ALA A 72 -8.43 -5.65 -23.13
N ASP A 73 -8.73 -5.51 -24.42
CA ASP A 73 -7.92 -4.73 -25.35
C ASP A 73 -7.92 -3.23 -24.98
N ILE A 74 -9.08 -2.66 -24.66
CA ILE A 74 -9.19 -1.28 -24.15
C ILE A 74 -8.38 -1.13 -22.87
N ASN A 75 -8.50 -2.06 -21.93
CA ASN A 75 -7.77 -2.03 -20.67
C ASN A 75 -6.25 -2.05 -20.90
N ARG A 76 -5.77 -2.91 -21.79
CA ARG A 76 -4.37 -2.97 -22.21
C ARG A 76 -3.92 -1.63 -22.79
N LEU A 77 -4.69 -1.03 -23.70
CA LEU A 77 -4.37 0.26 -24.30
C LEU A 77 -4.33 1.41 -23.29
N LEU A 78 -5.23 1.42 -22.30
CA LEU A 78 -5.25 2.44 -21.24
C LEU A 78 -4.01 2.40 -20.34
N GLN A 79 -3.36 1.24 -20.21
CA GLN A 79 -2.12 1.08 -19.45
C GLN A 79 -0.86 1.52 -20.21
N LEU A 80 -0.93 1.63 -21.55
CA LEU A 80 0.20 2.07 -22.36
C LEU A 80 0.41 3.58 -22.27
N SER A 81 1.63 4.02 -21.98
CA SER A 81 1.99 5.43 -21.90
C SER A 81 3.41 5.67 -22.40
N SER A 82 3.82 6.94 -22.51
CA SER A 82 5.23 7.26 -22.79
C SER A 82 6.10 6.90 -21.58
N MET A 83 7.24 6.24 -21.84
CA MET A 83 8.20 5.80 -20.82
C MET A 83 8.62 6.91 -19.83
N GLU A 84 8.61 8.17 -20.26
CA GLU A 84 9.04 9.32 -19.45
C GLU A 84 7.97 9.80 -18.46
N SER A 85 6.69 9.79 -18.83
CA SER A 85 5.62 10.25 -17.93
C SER A 85 4.98 9.12 -17.13
N MET A 86 5.17 7.86 -17.55
CA MET A 86 4.57 6.65 -16.98
C MET A 86 3.03 6.62 -16.93
N VAL A 87 2.35 7.72 -17.32
CA VAL A 87 0.91 7.92 -17.09
C VAL A 87 0.22 8.67 -18.25
N CYS A 88 0.97 9.31 -19.16
CA CYS A 88 0.49 10.15 -20.28
C CYS A 88 1.32 9.93 -21.56
N PHE A 89 0.79 10.31 -22.71
CA PHE A 89 1.60 10.50 -23.93
C PHE A 89 2.15 11.93 -24.04
N THR A 90 3.26 12.10 -24.75
CA THR A 90 3.85 13.41 -25.04
C THR A 90 3.45 13.87 -26.46
N TYR A 91 2.57 14.87 -26.51
CA TYR A 91 1.95 15.35 -27.75
C TYR A 91 2.78 16.44 -28.44
N LYS A 92 2.86 16.40 -29.78
CA LYS A 92 3.43 17.50 -30.59
C LYS A 92 2.56 18.74 -30.54
N HIS A 93 1.26 18.58 -30.78
CA HIS A 93 0.30 19.67 -30.90
C HIS A 93 -0.75 19.60 -29.80
N LEU A 94 -1.23 20.77 -29.37
CA LEU A 94 -2.31 20.86 -28.38
C LEU A 94 -3.62 20.24 -28.91
N THR A 95 -3.85 20.31 -30.21
CA THR A 95 -4.99 19.70 -30.89
C THR A 95 -5.02 18.19 -30.71
N ASP A 96 -3.87 17.52 -30.74
CA ASP A 96 -3.76 16.07 -30.54
C ASP A 96 -4.06 15.69 -29.09
N LEU A 97 -3.60 16.50 -28.13
CA LEU A 97 -3.97 16.33 -26.72
C LEU A 97 -5.47 16.51 -26.50
N VAL A 98 -6.08 17.54 -27.10
CA VAL A 98 -7.53 17.76 -27.02
C VAL A 98 -8.28 16.56 -27.61
N ARG A 99 -7.86 16.07 -28.78
CA ARG A 99 -8.47 14.89 -29.41
C ARG A 99 -8.33 13.64 -28.54
N ALA A 100 -7.17 13.41 -27.93
CA ALA A 100 -6.99 12.30 -26.99
C ALA A 100 -7.89 12.43 -25.74
N GLN A 101 -8.03 13.66 -25.20
CA GLN A 101 -8.97 13.94 -24.11
C GLN A 101 -10.42 13.65 -24.52
N GLU A 102 -10.82 13.99 -25.75
CA GLU A 102 -12.15 13.67 -26.28
C GLU A 102 -12.39 12.15 -26.36
N ILE A 103 -11.43 11.39 -26.88
CA ILE A 103 -11.54 9.93 -26.98
C ILE A 103 -11.70 9.30 -25.59
N LEU A 104 -10.91 9.75 -24.61
CA LEU A 104 -11.01 9.27 -23.22
C LEU A 104 -12.35 9.64 -22.58
N LEU A 105 -12.82 10.87 -22.77
CA LEU A 105 -14.11 11.30 -22.24
C LEU A 105 -15.28 10.52 -22.87
N ASP A 106 -15.24 10.30 -24.19
CA ASP A 106 -16.23 9.51 -24.93
C ASP A 106 -16.32 8.07 -24.40
N LEU A 107 -15.18 7.44 -24.14
CA LEU A 107 -15.12 6.12 -23.54
C LEU A 107 -15.70 6.13 -22.12
N ALA A 108 -15.27 7.08 -21.29
CA ALA A 108 -15.72 7.16 -19.90
C ALA A 108 -17.23 7.41 -19.78
N GLU A 109 -17.78 8.30 -20.61
CA GLU A 109 -19.21 8.58 -20.70
C GLU A 109 -20.00 7.32 -21.10
N HIS A 110 -19.50 6.56 -22.08
CA HIS A 110 -20.10 5.27 -22.47
C HIS A 110 -20.08 4.26 -21.32
N LEU A 111 -18.92 4.04 -20.71
CA LEU A 111 -18.76 3.09 -19.61
C LEU A 111 -19.70 3.46 -18.44
N CYS A 112 -19.78 4.74 -18.08
CA CYS A 112 -20.67 5.21 -17.01
C CYS A 112 -22.16 5.08 -17.37
N ALA A 113 -22.55 5.39 -18.61
CA ALA A 113 -23.95 5.35 -19.04
C ALA A 113 -24.50 3.92 -19.07
N TYR A 114 -23.69 2.93 -19.47
CA TYR A 114 -24.16 1.58 -19.74
C TYR A 114 -23.78 0.54 -18.66
N CYS A 115 -22.95 0.89 -17.67
CA CYS A 115 -22.48 -0.04 -16.64
C CYS A 115 -23.63 -0.80 -15.91
N ASP A 116 -24.71 -0.10 -15.56
CA ASP A 116 -25.83 -0.71 -14.82
C ASP A 116 -26.74 -1.56 -15.73
N TYR A 117 -26.68 -1.38 -17.05
CA TYR A 117 -27.52 -2.10 -18.01
C TYR A 117 -26.85 -3.34 -18.63
N ILE A 118 -25.59 -3.59 -18.28
CA ILE A 118 -24.82 -4.74 -18.77
C ILE A 118 -24.89 -5.89 -17.77
N VAL A 119 -24.76 -7.11 -18.30
CA VAL A 119 -24.72 -8.36 -17.53
C VAL A 119 -23.69 -8.28 -16.40
N TYR A 120 -24.07 -8.86 -15.25
CA TYR A 120 -23.30 -8.80 -14.02
C TYR A 120 -21.84 -9.26 -14.19
N ASP A 121 -21.59 -10.31 -14.99
CA ASP A 121 -20.26 -10.89 -15.19
C ASP A 121 -19.31 -10.00 -16.02
N VAL A 122 -19.85 -9.13 -16.86
CA VAL A 122 -19.08 -8.18 -17.68
C VAL A 122 -18.80 -6.88 -16.90
N ARG A 123 -19.70 -6.50 -15.99
CA ARG A 123 -19.63 -5.23 -15.25
C ARG A 123 -18.28 -4.96 -14.57
N PRO A 124 -17.58 -5.95 -13.95
CA PRO A 124 -16.26 -5.72 -13.39
C PRO A 124 -15.21 -5.18 -14.38
N TYR A 125 -15.27 -5.59 -15.66
CA TYR A 125 -14.35 -5.11 -16.70
C TYR A 125 -14.58 -3.64 -17.07
N TYR A 126 -15.83 -3.16 -16.94
CA TYR A 126 -16.14 -1.72 -17.09
C TYR A 126 -15.46 -0.91 -16.00
N PHE A 127 -15.57 -1.36 -14.74
CA PHE A 127 -14.91 -0.70 -13.61
C PHE A 127 -13.40 -0.75 -13.68
N GLU A 128 -12.83 -1.84 -14.19
CA GLU A 128 -11.39 -1.95 -14.46
C GLU A 128 -10.94 -0.90 -15.48
N CYS A 129 -11.62 -0.80 -16.63
CA CYS A 129 -11.34 0.24 -17.64
C CYS A 129 -11.47 1.64 -17.04
N LEU A 130 -12.53 1.91 -16.26
CA LEU A 130 -12.71 3.19 -15.59
C LEU A 130 -11.57 3.49 -14.61
N THR A 131 -11.07 2.49 -13.89
CA THR A 131 -9.95 2.63 -12.94
C THR A 131 -8.67 3.07 -13.64
N HIS A 132 -8.34 2.47 -14.78
CA HIS A 132 -7.17 2.87 -15.56
C HIS A 132 -7.38 4.23 -16.23
N LEU A 133 -8.60 4.51 -16.72
CA LEU A 133 -8.95 5.77 -17.35
C LEU A 133 -8.78 6.97 -16.40
N ILE A 134 -9.27 6.89 -15.16
CA ILE A 134 -9.12 7.99 -14.20
C ILE A 134 -7.66 8.24 -13.80
N LYS A 135 -6.79 7.23 -13.96
CA LYS A 135 -5.35 7.33 -13.67
C LYS A 135 -4.58 8.05 -14.79
N ARG A 136 -5.12 8.14 -16.02
CA ARG A 136 -4.50 8.81 -17.18
C ARG A 136 -4.11 10.27 -16.91
N GLY A 137 -2.89 10.62 -17.33
CA GLY A 137 -2.32 11.95 -17.15
C GLY A 137 -2.87 12.99 -18.13
N GLU A 138 -3.50 12.57 -19.23
CA GLU A 138 -4.21 13.46 -20.15
C GLU A 138 -5.35 14.21 -19.45
N LEU A 139 -5.97 13.59 -18.43
CA LEU A 139 -7.03 14.14 -17.59
C LEU A 139 -6.51 14.64 -16.24
N ASP A 140 -5.23 14.93 -16.14
CA ASP A 140 -4.62 15.51 -14.93
C ASP A 140 -4.54 17.03 -15.00
N LEU A 141 -4.36 17.67 -13.85
CA LEU A 141 -4.45 19.12 -13.70
C LEU A 141 -3.50 19.86 -14.65
N GLY A 142 -2.29 19.34 -14.87
CA GLY A 142 -1.33 19.93 -15.80
C GLY A 142 -1.91 20.13 -17.21
N ASN A 143 -2.66 19.15 -17.73
CA ASN A 143 -3.18 19.12 -19.09
C ASN A 143 -4.60 19.70 -19.23
N LEU A 144 -5.29 19.89 -18.10
CA LEU A 144 -6.64 20.48 -18.01
C LEU A 144 -6.63 21.97 -17.62
N LYS A 145 -5.48 22.54 -17.28
CA LYS A 145 -5.33 23.98 -17.01
C LYS A 145 -5.83 24.81 -18.20
N ILE A 146 -6.72 25.75 -17.91
CA ILE A 146 -7.24 26.70 -18.89
C ILE A 146 -6.35 27.94 -18.86
N ASN A 147 -5.73 28.28 -20.00
CA ASN A 147 -4.97 29.52 -20.14
C ASN A 147 -5.84 30.55 -20.89
N PRO A 148 -6.31 31.62 -20.22
CA PRO A 148 -7.22 32.60 -20.83
C PRO A 148 -6.57 33.42 -21.96
N ASN A 149 -5.24 33.41 -22.07
CA ASN A 149 -4.50 34.24 -23.03
C ASN A 149 -4.53 33.70 -24.47
N ASN A 150 -5.02 32.48 -24.72
CA ASN A 150 -5.06 31.88 -26.06
C ASN A 150 -6.48 31.51 -26.49
N LYS A 151 -7.18 32.47 -27.13
CA LYS A 151 -8.60 32.40 -27.50
C LYS A 151 -9.00 31.14 -28.29
N LEU A 152 -8.22 30.74 -29.31
CA LEU A 152 -8.53 29.58 -30.16
C LEU A 152 -8.50 28.25 -29.39
N THR A 153 -7.65 28.16 -28.38
CA THR A 153 -7.49 26.95 -27.56
C THR A 153 -8.38 26.96 -26.33
N PHE A 154 -8.86 28.15 -25.94
CA PHE A 154 -9.66 28.36 -24.75
C PHE A 154 -11.02 27.67 -24.86
N GLU A 155 -11.72 27.83 -25.98
CA GLU A 155 -13.06 27.27 -26.17
C GLU A 155 -13.05 25.72 -26.14
N SER A 156 -12.15 25.10 -26.91
CA SER A 156 -11.99 23.64 -26.92
C SER A 156 -11.59 23.11 -25.54
N LYS A 157 -10.66 23.76 -24.84
CA LYS A 157 -10.25 23.33 -23.48
C LYS A 157 -11.35 23.54 -22.45
N LEU A 158 -12.12 24.62 -22.55
CA LEU A 158 -13.28 24.88 -21.69
C LEU A 158 -14.35 23.81 -21.88
N ARG A 159 -14.63 23.42 -23.12
CA ARG A 159 -15.55 22.31 -23.44
C ARG A 159 -15.09 21.00 -22.79
N ILE A 160 -13.81 20.66 -22.91
CA ILE A 160 -13.23 19.47 -22.27
C ILE A 160 -13.34 19.54 -20.76
N ALA A 161 -13.02 20.67 -20.15
CA ALA A 161 -13.09 20.86 -18.71
C ALA A 161 -14.53 20.73 -18.18
N LEU A 162 -15.52 21.27 -18.89
CA LEU A 162 -16.94 21.12 -18.55
C LEU A 162 -17.40 19.65 -18.66
N ARG A 163 -17.06 18.95 -19.74
CA ARG A 163 -17.35 17.52 -19.88
C ARG A 163 -16.70 16.70 -18.77
N TYR A 164 -15.45 17.01 -18.43
CA TYR A 164 -14.73 16.34 -17.35
C TYR A 164 -15.38 16.57 -15.98
N ARG A 165 -15.83 17.80 -15.68
CA ARG A 165 -16.58 18.10 -14.44
C ARG A 165 -17.88 17.29 -14.36
N LYS A 166 -18.63 17.21 -15.46
CA LYS A 166 -19.84 16.40 -15.55
C LYS A 166 -19.54 14.92 -15.32
N LEU A 167 -18.48 14.40 -15.95
CA LEU A 167 -18.03 13.02 -15.76
C LEU A 167 -17.70 12.71 -14.29
N LEU A 168 -16.97 13.61 -13.60
CA LEU A 168 -16.68 13.45 -12.17
C LEU A 168 -17.96 13.37 -11.33
N THR A 169 -18.96 14.20 -11.64
CA THR A 169 -20.25 14.20 -10.93
C THR A 169 -20.98 12.87 -11.14
N VAL A 170 -21.01 12.37 -12.38
CA VAL A 170 -21.61 11.08 -12.73
C VAL A 170 -20.90 9.92 -12.02
N MET A 171 -19.57 9.89 -12.05
CA MET A 171 -18.79 8.87 -11.34
C MET A 171 -18.99 8.92 -9.81
N LEU A 172 -19.12 10.12 -9.24
CA LEU A 172 -19.39 10.30 -7.81
C LEU A 172 -20.74 9.69 -7.41
N ARG A 173 -21.78 9.92 -8.21
CA ARG A 173 -23.10 9.31 -8.03
C ARG A 173 -23.06 7.78 -8.05
N PHE A 174 -22.15 7.19 -8.83
CA PHE A 174 -21.97 5.73 -8.85
C PHE A 174 -21.13 5.21 -7.67
N ALA A 175 -20.08 5.93 -7.28
CA ALA A 175 -19.13 5.45 -6.29
C ALA A 175 -19.67 5.54 -4.85
N LEU A 176 -20.29 6.66 -4.47
CA LEU A 176 -20.72 6.92 -3.08
C LEU A 176 -21.70 5.87 -2.53
N PRO A 177 -22.78 5.48 -3.25
CA PRO A 177 -23.72 4.47 -2.74
C PRO A 177 -23.07 3.07 -2.65
N LYS A 178 -22.05 2.82 -3.47
CA LYS A 178 -21.41 1.50 -3.59
C LYS A 178 -20.24 1.28 -2.61
N MET A 179 -19.88 2.29 -1.80
CA MET A 179 -18.72 2.24 -0.88
C MET A 179 -18.75 1.09 0.15
N ASN A 180 -19.93 0.61 0.53
CA ASN A 180 -20.09 -0.47 1.52
C ASN A 180 -20.75 -1.72 0.93
N ILE A 181 -20.71 -1.91 -0.40
CA ILE A 181 -21.15 -3.17 -1.00
C ILE A 181 -20.32 -4.31 -0.44
N LYS A 182 -20.97 -5.42 -0.12
CA LYS A 182 -20.32 -6.67 0.29
C LYS A 182 -20.38 -7.66 -0.88
N GLY A 183 -19.33 -8.48 -1.04
CA GLY A 183 -19.30 -9.53 -2.06
C GLY A 183 -19.14 -9.02 -3.51
N ALA A 184 -18.83 -7.74 -3.74
CA ALA A 184 -18.47 -7.27 -5.07
C ALA A 184 -17.11 -7.82 -5.51
N ASP A 185 -16.92 -7.88 -6.83
CA ASP A 185 -15.64 -8.17 -7.47
C ASP A 185 -14.58 -7.13 -7.06
N TYR A 186 -13.32 -7.56 -6.92
CA TYR A 186 -12.20 -6.71 -6.51
C TYR A 186 -11.99 -5.50 -7.43
N ARG A 187 -12.32 -5.61 -8.72
CA ARG A 187 -12.22 -4.52 -9.71
C ARG A 187 -13.18 -3.38 -9.40
N VAL A 188 -14.35 -3.69 -8.84
CA VAL A 188 -15.33 -2.70 -8.40
C VAL A 188 -14.81 -1.92 -7.20
N TYR A 189 -14.24 -2.62 -6.21
CA TYR A 189 -13.64 -1.99 -5.04
C TYR A 189 -12.46 -1.09 -5.43
N ASN A 190 -11.56 -1.58 -6.29
CA ASN A 190 -10.42 -0.81 -6.78
C ASN A 190 -10.86 0.50 -7.48
N PHE A 191 -11.92 0.45 -8.29
CA PHE A 191 -12.49 1.65 -8.91
C PHE A 191 -13.00 2.63 -7.86
N ILE A 192 -13.83 2.17 -6.92
CA ILE A 192 -14.44 3.03 -5.89
C ILE A 192 -13.36 3.72 -5.07
N GLU A 193 -12.34 2.97 -4.64
CA GLU A 193 -11.22 3.47 -3.83
C GLU A 193 -10.38 4.48 -4.62
N SER A 194 -9.94 4.11 -5.82
CA SER A 194 -9.16 4.98 -6.71
C SER A 194 -9.91 6.27 -7.06
N PHE A 195 -11.22 6.16 -7.32
CA PHE A 195 -12.06 7.30 -7.64
C PHE A 195 -12.29 8.20 -6.41
N CYS A 196 -12.63 7.65 -5.25
CA CYS A 196 -12.85 8.44 -4.03
C CYS A 196 -11.61 9.24 -3.64
N VAL A 197 -10.42 8.65 -3.78
CA VAL A 197 -9.15 9.35 -3.53
C VAL A 197 -8.94 10.48 -4.53
N LYS A 198 -9.23 10.28 -5.82
CA LYS A 198 -9.19 11.38 -6.80
C LYS A 198 -10.24 12.45 -6.50
N ALA A 199 -11.46 12.06 -6.15
CA ALA A 199 -12.52 12.98 -5.75
C ALA A 199 -12.13 13.85 -4.55
N TYR A 200 -11.36 13.30 -3.60
CA TYR A 200 -10.86 14.03 -2.42
C TYR A 200 -10.03 15.27 -2.79
N PHE A 201 -9.30 15.21 -3.90
CA PHE A 201 -8.53 16.35 -4.40
C PHE A 201 -9.26 17.13 -5.51
N ARG A 202 -10.06 16.43 -6.34
CA ARG A 202 -10.64 16.98 -7.58
C ARG A 202 -12.06 17.51 -7.44
N ILE A 203 -12.82 17.17 -6.39
CA ILE A 203 -14.21 17.62 -6.22
C ILE A 203 -14.31 18.58 -5.03
N PRO A 204 -14.68 19.87 -5.26
CA PRO A 204 -14.84 20.85 -4.21
C PRO A 204 -15.82 20.38 -3.12
N GLY A 205 -15.44 20.56 -1.86
CA GLY A 205 -16.29 20.24 -0.69
C GLY A 205 -16.33 18.77 -0.28
N PHE A 206 -15.88 17.81 -1.12
CA PHE A 206 -15.87 16.39 -0.73
C PHE A 206 -14.89 16.12 0.43
N ARG A 207 -13.69 16.70 0.35
CA ARG A 207 -12.65 16.66 1.40
C ARG A 207 -13.21 17.01 2.77
N GLU A 208 -13.75 18.21 2.91
CA GLU A 208 -14.23 18.74 4.20
C GLU A 208 -15.30 17.85 4.84
N ARG A 209 -16.22 17.34 4.01
CA ARG A 209 -17.29 16.44 4.47
C ARG A 209 -16.77 15.07 4.88
N LEU A 210 -15.81 14.53 4.14
CA LEU A 210 -15.15 13.27 4.48
C LEU A 210 -14.38 13.40 5.79
N LEU A 211 -13.57 14.45 5.95
CA LEU A 211 -12.81 14.72 7.18
C LEU A 211 -13.74 14.95 8.38
N THR A 212 -14.80 15.73 8.21
CA THR A 212 -15.84 15.94 9.23
C THR A 212 -16.50 14.62 9.62
N SER A 213 -16.79 13.75 8.65
CA SER A 213 -17.40 12.44 8.92
C SER A 213 -16.47 11.52 9.70
N ILE A 214 -15.18 11.50 9.36
CA ILE A 214 -14.17 10.70 10.07
C ILE A 214 -14.01 11.20 11.51
N LYS A 215 -14.09 12.51 11.77
CA LYS A 215 -13.99 13.09 13.12
C LYS A 215 -15.14 12.72 14.07
N LYS A 216 -16.32 12.35 13.55
CA LYS A 216 -17.53 12.07 14.39
C LYS A 216 -17.32 10.96 15.43
N LYS A 217 -16.47 9.97 15.13
CA LYS A 217 -16.18 8.85 16.02
C LYS A 217 -15.00 9.19 16.92
N MET A 218 -15.14 9.06 18.24
CA MET A 218 -14.09 9.18 19.27
C MET A 218 -12.83 9.97 18.85
N TRP A 219 -12.75 11.23 19.29
CA TRP A 219 -11.62 12.13 19.03
C TRP A 219 -10.92 12.48 20.35
N THR A 220 -10.06 11.59 20.82
CA THR A 220 -9.32 11.75 22.09
C THR A 220 -7.87 12.10 21.85
N ASP A 221 -7.17 12.51 22.90
CA ASP A 221 -5.73 12.78 22.87
C ASP A 221 -4.93 11.48 22.75
N LEU A 222 -3.79 11.56 22.06
CA LEU A 222 -2.85 10.46 21.84
C LEU A 222 -1.59 10.72 22.65
N GLU A 223 -1.48 10.12 23.84
CA GLU A 223 -0.31 10.27 24.71
C GLU A 223 0.98 9.74 24.08
N GLU A 224 0.87 8.73 23.22
CA GLU A 224 1.96 8.11 22.49
C GLU A 224 2.48 8.99 21.34
N TRP A 225 1.74 10.07 21.02
CA TRP A 225 2.15 11.09 20.05
C TRP A 225 2.95 12.20 20.75
N ARG A 226 4.16 11.85 21.23
CA ARG A 226 5.11 12.80 21.84
C ARG A 226 6.44 12.75 21.09
N GLY A 227 7.07 13.92 20.94
CA GLY A 227 8.41 14.03 20.31
C GLY A 227 8.43 14.05 18.78
N VAL A 228 7.27 14.07 18.11
CA VAL A 228 7.19 14.30 16.65
C VAL A 228 6.97 15.79 16.40
N GLU A 229 7.71 16.40 15.46
CA GLU A 229 7.61 17.84 15.12
C GLU A 229 6.20 18.30 14.66
N MET A 230 5.28 17.36 14.40
CA MET A 230 3.94 17.63 13.89
C MET A 230 2.90 17.58 15.01
N ASN A 231 2.19 18.69 15.22
CA ASN A 231 1.03 18.74 16.11
C ASN A 231 -0.22 18.21 15.37
N LEU A 232 -0.83 17.13 15.90
CA LEU A 232 -2.05 16.52 15.34
C LEU A 232 -3.34 17.27 15.69
N GLU A 233 -3.31 18.15 16.68
CA GLU A 233 -4.47 18.97 17.09
C GLU A 233 -4.62 20.23 16.25
N ASN A 234 -3.51 20.72 15.67
CA ASN A 234 -3.58 21.81 14.71
C ASN A 234 -4.11 21.25 13.39
N GLU A 235 -5.33 21.65 13.03
CA GLU A 235 -5.85 21.40 11.70
C GLU A 235 -4.88 22.05 10.70
N ASN A 236 -4.23 21.20 9.89
CA ASN A 236 -3.55 21.69 8.71
C ASN A 236 -4.61 22.09 7.70
N ASN A 237 -5.18 23.28 7.94
CA ASN A 237 -5.88 24.09 6.97
C ASN A 237 -4.89 24.71 5.98
N SER A 238 -3.75 24.04 5.76
CA SER A 238 -2.73 24.48 4.82
C SER A 238 -3.40 24.61 3.45
N THR A 239 -3.69 25.87 3.10
CA THR A 239 -4.07 26.32 1.76
C THR A 239 -3.24 25.54 0.77
N ASP A 240 -3.87 24.82 -0.17
CA ASP A 240 -3.25 23.84 -1.08
C ASP A 240 -1.89 24.34 -1.64
N LYS A 241 -0.81 24.14 -0.85
CA LYS A 241 0.54 24.69 -1.11
C LYS A 241 1.15 24.05 -2.33
N PHE A 242 0.63 22.88 -2.68
CA PHE A 242 1.09 22.01 -3.72
C PHE A 242 0.20 22.17 -4.96
N PRO A 243 0.72 22.73 -6.07
CA PRO A 243 -0.07 22.99 -7.26
C PRO A 243 -0.78 21.75 -7.83
N MET A 244 -0.21 20.54 -7.71
CA MET A 244 -0.85 19.32 -8.23
C MET A 244 -2.08 18.86 -7.43
N LEU A 245 -2.20 19.29 -6.17
CA LEU A 245 -3.34 18.98 -5.31
C LEU A 245 -4.39 20.10 -5.29
N ASN A 246 -4.03 21.28 -5.81
CA ASN A 246 -4.87 22.49 -5.80
C ASN A 246 -5.80 22.59 -7.02
N TRP A 247 -6.80 21.70 -7.10
CA TRP A 247 -7.77 21.73 -8.20
C TRP A 247 -8.75 22.90 -8.08
N CYS A 248 -9.08 23.33 -6.86
CA CYS A 248 -10.03 24.42 -6.62
C CYS A 248 -9.58 25.73 -7.30
N SER A 249 -8.34 26.17 -7.07
CA SER A 249 -7.86 27.43 -7.65
C SER A 249 -7.41 27.30 -9.11
N LEU A 250 -6.92 26.14 -9.54
CA LEU A 250 -6.30 25.99 -10.87
C LEU A 250 -7.24 25.44 -11.94
N PHE A 251 -8.34 24.78 -11.55
CA PHE A 251 -9.33 24.22 -12.49
C PHE A 251 -10.70 24.88 -12.30
N TYR A 252 -11.28 24.85 -11.09
CA TYR A 252 -12.64 25.33 -10.87
C TYR A 252 -12.79 26.86 -10.95
N ALA A 253 -11.75 27.63 -10.62
CA ALA A 253 -11.78 29.09 -10.70
C ALA A 253 -12.08 29.63 -12.12
N TYR A 254 -11.82 28.84 -13.15
CA TYR A 254 -12.04 29.21 -14.56
C TYR A 254 -13.34 28.64 -15.15
N LEU A 255 -14.12 27.89 -14.37
CA LEU A 255 -15.36 27.27 -14.82
C LEU A 255 -16.58 28.11 -14.40
N PRO A 256 -17.62 28.17 -15.24
CA PRO A 256 -18.86 28.84 -14.87
C PRO A 256 -19.58 28.06 -13.75
N ASN A 257 -20.11 28.80 -12.77
CA ASN A 257 -20.93 28.24 -11.70
C ASN A 257 -22.30 27.84 -12.26
N ASN A 258 -22.56 26.53 -12.39
CA ASN A 258 -23.77 25.98 -13.01
C ASN A 258 -24.56 25.09 -12.03
N GLU A 259 -25.75 24.62 -12.44
CA GLU A 259 -26.62 23.69 -11.71
C GLU A 259 -25.92 22.40 -11.25
N GLU A 260 -24.91 21.92 -11.98
CA GLU A 260 -24.10 20.75 -11.61
C GLU A 260 -23.45 20.90 -10.22
N HIS A 261 -23.11 22.13 -9.80
CA HIS A 261 -22.60 22.38 -8.45
C HIS A 261 -23.66 22.06 -7.38
N LYS A 262 -24.95 22.29 -7.67
CA LYS A 262 -26.05 21.94 -6.76
C LYS A 262 -26.23 20.42 -6.68
N GLU A 263 -26.11 19.71 -7.79
CA GLU A 263 -26.16 18.23 -7.83
C GLU A 263 -24.98 17.62 -7.05
N VAL A 264 -23.76 18.12 -7.24
CA VAL A 264 -22.61 17.68 -6.45
C VAL A 264 -22.87 17.91 -4.96
N LEU A 265 -23.35 19.09 -4.58
CA LEU A 265 -23.66 19.38 -3.18
C LEU A 265 -24.76 18.45 -2.61
N SER A 266 -25.79 18.08 -3.38
CA SER A 266 -26.82 17.16 -2.91
C SER A 266 -26.25 15.76 -2.64
N LEU A 267 -25.48 15.21 -3.58
CA LEU A 267 -24.78 13.92 -3.41
C LEU A 267 -23.83 13.93 -2.20
N LEU A 268 -23.11 15.03 -2.02
CA LEU A 268 -22.19 15.22 -0.91
C LEU A 268 -22.88 15.40 0.45
N ASN A 269 -24.13 15.88 0.46
CA ASN A 269 -24.95 16.03 1.67
C ASN A 269 -25.62 14.72 2.11
N GLU A 270 -25.59 13.67 1.29
CA GLU A 270 -26.15 12.36 1.67
C GLU A 270 -25.44 11.77 2.90
N LYS A 271 -26.24 11.30 3.86
CA LYS A 271 -25.73 10.73 5.12
C LYS A 271 -25.20 9.30 4.98
N THR A 272 -25.66 8.56 3.98
CA THR A 272 -25.37 7.13 3.78
C THR A 272 -23.87 6.84 3.71
N TRP A 273 -23.16 7.48 2.80
CA TRP A 273 -21.72 7.29 2.63
C TRP A 273 -20.91 7.94 3.76
N GLN A 274 -21.39 9.06 4.31
CA GLN A 274 -20.76 9.73 5.45
C GLN A 274 -20.75 8.84 6.69
N GLU A 275 -21.86 8.15 6.98
CA GLU A 275 -21.96 7.19 8.08
C GLU A 275 -21.07 5.97 7.88
N VAL A 276 -20.93 5.49 6.63
CA VAL A 276 -19.98 4.42 6.28
C VAL A 276 -18.55 4.83 6.63
N MET A 277 -18.14 6.05 6.25
CA MET A 277 -16.81 6.56 6.57
C MET A 277 -16.64 6.86 8.07
N ALA A 278 -17.68 7.36 8.73
CA ALA A 278 -17.67 7.64 10.17
C ALA A 278 -17.47 6.39 11.03
N LYS A 279 -17.93 5.21 10.57
CA LYS A 279 -17.70 3.93 11.26
C LYS A 279 -16.21 3.55 11.36
N ARG A 280 -15.36 4.11 10.49
CA ARG A 280 -13.92 3.79 10.36
C ARG A 280 -13.68 2.28 10.16
N SER A 281 -14.44 1.64 9.28
CA SER A 281 -14.37 0.20 9.00
C SER A 281 -13.61 -0.10 7.69
N GLY A 282 -13.95 -1.17 6.97
CA GLY A 282 -13.23 -1.61 5.76
C GLY A 282 -13.09 -0.53 4.69
N ALA A 283 -14.17 0.19 4.36
CA ALA A 283 -14.13 1.26 3.35
C ALA A 283 -13.15 2.39 3.71
N PHE A 284 -13.10 2.75 4.99
CA PHE A 284 -12.18 3.76 5.50
C PHE A 284 -10.71 3.32 5.37
N PHE A 285 -10.38 2.09 5.79
CA PHE A 285 -9.01 1.60 5.69
C PHE A 285 -8.53 1.48 4.23
N ARG A 286 -9.41 1.02 3.33
CA ARG A 286 -9.08 0.96 1.90
C ARG A 286 -8.87 2.34 1.29
N PHE A 287 -9.71 3.31 1.65
CA PHE A 287 -9.51 4.70 1.27
C PHE A 287 -8.16 5.24 1.75
N ILE A 288 -7.78 5.02 3.01
CA ILE A 288 -6.47 5.46 3.54
C ILE A 288 -5.31 4.84 2.77
N CYS A 289 -5.39 3.53 2.50
CA CYS A 289 -4.37 2.81 1.73
C CYS A 289 -4.16 3.46 0.36
N GLU A 290 -5.24 3.62 -0.42
CA GLU A 290 -5.16 4.23 -1.75
C GLU A 290 -4.80 5.72 -1.68
N TRP A 291 -5.22 6.43 -0.63
CA TRP A 291 -4.88 7.83 -0.42
C TRP A 291 -3.38 8.01 -0.23
N ALA A 292 -2.76 7.20 0.64
CA ALA A 292 -1.32 7.27 0.88
C ALA A 292 -0.51 6.90 -0.37
N ASN A 293 -0.94 5.88 -1.12
CA ASN A 293 -0.34 5.51 -2.40
C ASN A 293 -0.49 6.62 -3.44
N HIS A 294 -1.68 7.23 -3.55
CA HIS A 294 -1.92 8.32 -4.48
C HIS A 294 -1.03 9.52 -4.18
N VAL A 295 -0.97 9.95 -2.91
CA VAL A 295 -0.10 11.06 -2.48
C VAL A 295 1.35 10.73 -2.81
N ASN A 296 1.83 9.54 -2.47
CA ASN A 296 3.20 9.13 -2.79
C ASN A 296 3.50 9.20 -4.29
N ASN A 297 2.56 8.78 -5.14
CA ASN A 297 2.73 8.79 -6.59
C ASN A 297 2.65 10.20 -7.21
N GLN A 298 2.22 11.24 -6.47
CA GLN A 298 2.24 12.63 -6.98
C GLN A 298 3.62 13.28 -6.88
N PHE A 299 4.52 12.77 -6.04
CA PHE A 299 5.85 13.33 -5.83
C PHE A 299 6.91 12.45 -6.52
N VAL A 300 7.85 13.09 -7.23
CA VAL A 300 8.99 12.37 -7.85
C VAL A 300 10.04 12.04 -6.79
N ASN A 301 10.30 13.00 -5.90
CA ASN A 301 11.20 12.80 -4.77
C ASN A 301 10.46 12.10 -3.62
N LYS A 302 11.13 11.13 -2.99
CA LYS A 302 10.58 10.36 -1.85
C LYS A 302 10.45 11.17 -0.55
N ASP A 303 10.99 12.38 -0.51
CA ASP A 303 10.90 13.31 0.62
C ASP A 303 9.61 14.13 0.57
N ILE A 304 8.52 13.48 0.92
CA ILE A 304 7.18 14.07 0.90
C ILE A 304 6.97 14.90 2.18
N PRO A 305 6.62 16.19 2.09
CA PRO A 305 6.25 17.00 3.24
C PRO A 305 4.84 16.64 3.73
N TRP A 306 4.71 15.46 4.35
CA TRP A 306 3.44 14.87 4.79
C TRP A 306 2.58 15.82 5.63
N LYS A 307 3.22 16.62 6.50
CA LYS A 307 2.56 17.63 7.32
C LYS A 307 1.76 18.63 6.48
N ASP A 308 2.27 19.06 5.34
CA ASP A 308 1.63 20.09 4.54
C ASP A 308 0.49 19.55 3.65
N ILE A 309 0.31 18.23 3.58
CA ILE A 309 -0.72 17.59 2.76
C ILE A 309 -2.11 17.81 3.40
N PRO A 310 -3.10 18.33 2.65
CA PRO A 310 -4.42 18.66 3.20
C PRO A 310 -5.13 17.48 3.85
N GLY A 311 -5.52 17.65 5.12
CA GLY A 311 -6.23 16.65 5.92
C GLY A 311 -5.39 15.48 6.43
N TYR A 312 -4.07 15.46 6.19
CA TYR A 312 -3.20 14.38 6.64
C TYR A 312 -3.23 14.17 8.15
N THR A 313 -3.20 15.24 8.95
CA THR A 313 -3.23 15.15 10.43
C THR A 313 -4.49 14.45 10.92
N ILE A 314 -5.64 14.75 10.31
CA ILE A 314 -6.93 14.16 10.67
C ILE A 314 -6.96 12.68 10.30
N ILE A 315 -6.49 12.33 9.09
CA ILE A 315 -6.40 10.95 8.62
C ILE A 315 -5.47 10.14 9.53
N LEU A 316 -4.27 10.65 9.81
CA LEU A 316 -3.29 9.98 10.65
C LEU A 316 -3.81 9.79 12.09
N LYS A 317 -4.35 10.86 12.71
CA LYS A 317 -4.93 10.77 14.06
C LYS A 317 -6.07 9.75 14.09
N SER A 318 -6.95 9.74 13.10
CA SER A 318 -8.04 8.77 13.02
C SER A 318 -7.56 7.32 12.89
N MET A 319 -6.47 7.08 12.15
CA MET A 319 -5.85 5.76 12.03
C MET A 319 -5.18 5.33 13.35
N LEU A 320 -4.43 6.22 13.99
CA LEU A 320 -3.78 5.98 15.27
C LEU A 320 -4.79 5.66 16.37
N LEU A 321 -5.94 6.34 16.40
CA LEU A 321 -7.01 6.05 17.35
C LEU A 321 -7.63 4.66 17.13
N GLU A 322 -7.77 4.20 15.89
CA GLU A 322 -8.22 2.83 15.62
C GLU A 322 -7.15 1.80 16.01
N LEU A 323 -5.87 2.10 15.77
CA LEU A 323 -4.73 1.30 16.26
C LEU A 323 -4.67 1.28 17.79
N LYS A 324 -5.05 2.34 18.49
CA LYS A 324 -5.05 2.38 19.96
C LYS A 324 -6.22 1.63 20.56
N ASN A 325 -7.43 1.82 20.03
CA ASN A 325 -8.66 1.37 20.69
C ASN A 325 -9.13 -0.05 20.35
N ARG A 326 -8.75 -0.60 19.18
CA ARG A 326 -9.20 -1.97 18.80
C ARG A 326 -8.39 -3.05 19.50
N ASN A 327 -8.96 -4.21 19.78
CA ASN A 327 -8.15 -5.33 20.25
C ASN A 327 -7.21 -5.83 19.13
N ILE A 328 -5.93 -5.98 19.44
CA ILE A 328 -4.88 -6.41 18.50
C ILE A 328 -5.19 -7.76 17.83
N LEU A 329 -5.84 -8.68 18.57
CA LEU A 329 -6.23 -10.00 18.08
C LEU A 329 -7.24 -9.97 16.93
N PHE A 330 -7.96 -8.85 16.78
CA PHE A 330 -9.03 -8.70 15.79
C PHE A 330 -8.74 -7.55 14.81
N TYR A 331 -7.47 -7.22 14.59
CA TYR A 331 -7.10 -6.24 13.57
C TYR A 331 -7.51 -6.75 12.19
N PRO A 332 -8.36 -6.00 11.45
CA PRO A 332 -8.67 -6.37 10.08
C PRO A 332 -7.42 -6.27 9.21
N GLU A 333 -7.24 -7.19 8.26
CA GLU A 333 -6.13 -7.16 7.31
C GLU A 333 -6.05 -5.81 6.56
N LEU A 334 -7.20 -5.23 6.22
CA LEU A 334 -7.30 -3.91 5.57
C LEU A 334 -6.71 -2.79 6.43
N MET A 335 -6.84 -2.87 7.76
CA MET A 335 -6.27 -1.91 8.69
C MET A 335 -4.75 -2.02 8.74
N ILE A 336 -4.21 -3.25 8.73
CA ILE A 336 -2.76 -3.48 8.66
C ILE A 336 -2.23 -2.94 7.33
N LYS A 337 -2.87 -3.25 6.19
CA LYS A 337 -2.50 -2.68 4.88
C LYS A 337 -2.52 -1.15 4.85
N ALA A 338 -3.55 -0.53 5.42
CA ALA A 338 -3.63 0.93 5.53
C ALA A 338 -2.49 1.51 6.40
N SER A 339 -2.14 0.85 7.50
CA SER A 339 -1.01 1.25 8.34
C SER A 339 0.33 1.13 7.60
N CYS A 340 0.55 0.05 6.84
CA CYS A 340 1.70 -0.12 5.95
C CYS A 340 1.78 1.00 4.91
N ALA A 341 0.68 1.33 4.24
CA ALA A 341 0.67 2.40 3.24
C ALA A 341 1.01 3.78 3.84
N LEU A 342 0.60 4.06 5.09
CA LEU A 342 0.97 5.30 5.77
C LEU A 342 2.45 5.35 6.20
N LEU A 343 3.14 4.21 6.33
CA LEU A 343 4.58 4.15 6.63
C LEU A 343 5.46 4.65 5.47
N LYS A 344 4.85 5.07 4.36
CA LYS A 344 5.53 5.98 3.41
C LYS A 344 6.05 7.24 4.14
N ASN A 345 5.43 7.66 5.25
CA ASN A 345 6.05 8.53 6.24
C ASN A 345 6.70 7.65 7.33
N THR A 346 8.01 7.46 7.29
CA THR A 346 8.70 6.54 8.22
C THR A 346 8.71 7.06 9.66
N ASN A 347 8.58 8.38 9.87
CA ASN A 347 8.62 9.02 11.19
C ASN A 347 7.49 8.59 12.13
N ILE A 348 6.41 7.99 11.61
CA ILE A 348 5.28 7.51 12.44
C ILE A 348 5.55 6.12 13.06
N LEU A 349 6.61 5.43 12.63
CA LEU A 349 6.89 4.04 13.03
C LEU A 349 7.09 3.92 14.56
N ASN A 350 7.75 4.89 15.19
CA ASN A 350 7.92 4.92 16.65
C ASN A 350 6.58 4.85 17.40
N THR A 351 5.63 5.70 17.00
CA THR A 351 4.29 5.71 17.60
C THR A 351 3.58 4.39 17.35
N TYR A 352 3.68 3.84 16.13
CA TYR A 352 3.07 2.56 15.78
C TYR A 352 3.58 1.42 16.68
N VAL A 353 4.91 1.28 16.81
CA VAL A 353 5.54 0.27 17.67
C VAL A 353 5.13 0.47 19.12
N THR A 354 5.15 1.71 19.62
CA THR A 354 4.76 2.04 21.00
C THR A 354 3.31 1.62 21.29
N VAL A 355 2.37 1.99 20.42
CA VAL A 355 0.94 1.67 20.58
C VAL A 355 0.69 0.17 20.56
N VAL A 356 1.37 -0.59 19.70
CA VAL A 356 1.17 -2.05 19.62
C VAL A 356 1.85 -2.78 20.78
N PHE A 357 3.05 -2.36 21.19
CA PHE A 357 3.76 -2.97 22.32
C PHE A 357 3.00 -2.77 23.64
N GLN A 358 2.38 -1.61 23.86
CA GLN A 358 1.55 -1.36 25.04
C GLN A 358 0.30 -2.27 25.13
N LYS A 359 -0.04 -2.96 24.04
CA LYS A 359 -1.20 -3.85 23.95
C LYS A 359 -0.83 -5.32 24.04
N ALA A 360 0.47 -5.62 24.03
CA ALA A 360 0.97 -6.97 24.21
C ALA A 360 1.03 -7.28 25.71
N ASP A 361 0.37 -8.36 26.10
CA ASP A 361 0.48 -8.94 27.43
C ASP A 361 1.34 -10.21 27.33
N LEU A 362 2.49 -10.21 28.02
CA LEU A 362 3.43 -11.32 27.98
C LEU A 362 2.82 -12.63 28.51
N TYR A 363 1.82 -12.56 29.39
CA TYR A 363 1.11 -13.75 29.87
C TYR A 363 0.11 -14.30 28.84
N ARG A 364 -0.22 -13.52 27.80
CA ARG A 364 -1.14 -13.90 26.72
C ARG A 364 -0.40 -13.99 25.41
N TYR A 365 0.16 -15.17 25.12
CA TYR A 365 1.01 -15.39 23.94
C TYR A 365 0.36 -15.00 22.61
N LYS A 366 -0.97 -15.14 22.48
CA LYS A 366 -1.72 -14.72 21.28
C LYS A 366 -1.52 -13.23 20.99
N THR A 367 -1.49 -12.37 22.02
CA THR A 367 -1.31 -10.92 21.86
C THR A 367 0.12 -10.57 21.45
N VAL A 368 1.11 -11.23 22.04
CA VAL A 368 2.53 -11.08 21.70
C VAL A 368 2.78 -11.52 20.25
N ARG A 369 2.22 -12.67 19.85
CA ARG A 369 2.32 -13.19 18.48
C ARG A 369 1.73 -12.21 17.47
N GLU A 370 0.50 -11.73 17.70
CA GLU A 370 -0.12 -10.76 16.78
C GLU A 370 0.62 -9.42 16.75
N CYS A 371 1.19 -8.98 17.87
CA CYS A 371 2.10 -7.85 17.92
C CYS A 371 3.28 -8.02 16.96
N PHE A 372 4.02 -9.15 17.04
CA PHE A 372 5.12 -9.43 16.12
C PHE A 372 4.69 -9.65 14.66
N ASN A 373 3.47 -10.16 14.41
CA ASN A 373 2.92 -10.26 13.05
C ASN A 373 2.68 -8.87 12.44
N VAL A 374 2.09 -7.95 13.20
CA VAL A 374 1.84 -6.58 12.77
C VAL A 374 3.15 -5.83 12.55
N LEU A 375 4.11 -5.93 13.47
CA LEU A 375 5.46 -5.38 13.28
C LEU A 375 6.13 -5.96 12.03
N SER A 376 5.99 -7.27 11.81
CA SER A 376 6.54 -7.90 10.62
C SER A 376 5.96 -7.36 9.33
N ALA A 377 4.66 -7.09 9.29
CA ALA A 377 4.01 -6.48 8.14
C ALA A 377 4.53 -5.06 7.86
N TRP A 378 4.83 -4.29 8.90
CA TRP A 378 5.41 -2.95 8.79
C TRP A 378 6.85 -2.98 8.27
N PHE A 379 7.71 -3.83 8.84
CA PHE A 379 9.10 -3.96 8.40
C PHE A 379 9.18 -4.47 6.96
N ASN A 380 8.39 -5.50 6.60
CA ASN A 380 8.29 -5.96 5.22
C ASN A 380 7.82 -4.85 4.27
N SER A 381 6.87 -4.01 4.69
CA SER A 381 6.42 -2.89 3.85
C SER A 381 7.51 -1.85 3.61
N LEU A 382 8.31 -1.53 4.63
CA LEU A 382 9.43 -0.61 4.51
C LEU A 382 10.53 -1.19 3.60
N TRP A 383 10.82 -2.49 3.74
CA TRP A 383 11.76 -3.20 2.87
C TRP A 383 11.33 -3.17 1.40
N VAL A 384 10.08 -3.52 1.10
CA VAL A 384 9.53 -3.50 -0.27
C VAL A 384 9.54 -2.10 -0.88
N ASP A 385 9.33 -1.06 -0.08
CA ASP A 385 9.41 0.33 -0.53
C ASP A 385 10.87 0.86 -0.64
N HIS A 386 11.86 0.02 -0.34
CA HIS A 386 13.28 0.36 -0.22
C HIS A 386 13.50 1.56 0.69
N LYS A 387 12.91 1.49 1.89
CA LYS A 387 13.03 2.51 2.94
C LYS A 387 13.81 1.95 4.12
N GLU A 388 14.76 2.73 4.58
CA GLU A 388 15.49 2.47 5.82
C GLU A 388 14.67 2.88 7.04
N LEU A 389 15.11 2.42 8.21
CA LEU A 389 14.53 2.86 9.47
C LEU A 389 14.84 4.36 9.70
N PRO A 390 13.91 5.13 10.29
CA PRO A 390 14.17 6.53 10.63
C PRO A 390 15.40 6.68 11.53
N GLU A 391 16.19 7.74 11.33
CA GLU A 391 17.30 8.07 12.23
C GLU A 391 16.83 8.28 13.68
N ALA A 392 15.64 8.87 13.86
CA ALA A 392 15.02 9.08 15.17
C ALA A 392 14.29 7.84 15.71
N PHE A 393 14.44 6.66 15.07
CA PHE A 393 13.76 5.45 15.51
C PHE A 393 14.27 4.99 16.88
N ASP A 394 13.38 4.73 17.83
CA ASP A 394 13.73 4.32 19.19
C ASP A 394 14.10 2.83 19.21
N LEU A 395 15.34 2.57 18.81
CA LEU A 395 15.93 1.23 18.79
C LEU A 395 16.02 0.61 20.18
N ASP A 396 16.21 1.42 21.23
CA ASP A 396 16.35 0.92 22.59
C ASP A 396 14.99 0.44 23.13
N PHE A 397 13.90 1.12 22.79
CA PHE A 397 12.53 0.67 23.10
C PHE A 397 12.17 -0.62 22.36
N LEU A 398 12.45 -0.71 21.04
CA LEU A 398 12.23 -1.93 20.27
C LEU A 398 13.03 -3.11 20.86
N MET A 399 14.31 -2.88 21.13
CA MET A 399 15.21 -3.88 21.71
C MET A 399 14.69 -4.38 23.06
N LYS A 400 14.21 -3.47 23.93
CA LYS A 400 13.64 -3.85 25.23
C LYS A 400 12.44 -4.77 25.07
N GLY A 401 11.53 -4.47 24.16
CA GLY A 401 10.37 -5.33 23.87
C GLY A 401 10.76 -6.71 23.35
N ILE A 402 11.75 -6.77 22.44
CA ILE A 402 12.28 -8.05 21.94
C ILE A 402 12.92 -8.87 23.06
N LYS A 403 13.78 -8.26 23.89
CA LYS A 403 14.43 -8.96 25.00
C LYS A 403 13.43 -9.50 26.03
N LEU A 404 12.41 -8.71 26.37
CA LEU A 404 11.34 -9.16 27.28
C LEU A 404 10.58 -10.40 26.75
N ALA A 405 10.33 -10.46 25.43
CA ALA A 405 9.69 -11.63 24.82
C ALA A 405 10.64 -12.84 24.75
N LEU A 406 11.93 -12.61 24.50
CA LEU A 406 12.96 -13.66 24.45
C LEU A 406 13.25 -14.27 25.82
N SER A 407 13.20 -13.48 26.90
CA SER A 407 13.46 -13.93 28.28
C SER A 407 12.23 -14.53 28.97
N HIS A 408 11.10 -14.65 28.27
CA HIS A 408 9.84 -15.09 28.87
C HIS A 408 9.74 -16.62 28.92
N GLU A 409 9.11 -17.17 29.96
CA GLU A 409 8.97 -18.62 30.17
C GLU A 409 8.07 -19.29 29.11
N ILE A 410 7.07 -18.55 28.61
CA ILE A 410 6.18 -19.04 27.56
C ILE A 410 6.92 -19.15 26.23
N SER A 411 7.19 -20.39 25.80
CA SER A 411 7.95 -20.69 24.58
C SER A 411 7.38 -20.06 23.31
N TYR A 412 6.06 -19.85 23.21
CA TYR A 412 5.45 -19.18 22.06
C TYR A 412 5.84 -17.69 21.93
N ASN A 413 6.12 -17.00 23.05
CA ASN A 413 6.62 -15.62 23.02
C ASN A 413 8.04 -15.58 22.47
N VAL A 414 8.89 -16.47 22.98
CA VAL A 414 10.28 -16.66 22.54
C VAL A 414 10.31 -16.97 21.04
N CYS A 415 9.49 -17.93 20.59
CA CYS A 415 9.35 -18.28 19.18
C CYS A 415 8.95 -17.07 18.32
N SER A 416 8.00 -16.25 18.80
CA SER A 416 7.53 -15.07 18.05
C SER A 416 8.64 -14.04 17.88
N ALA A 417 9.41 -13.77 18.93
CA ALA A 417 10.55 -12.85 18.89
C ALA A 417 11.69 -13.39 18.00
N LEU A 418 12.06 -14.68 18.14
CA LEU A 418 13.05 -15.32 17.27
C LEU A 418 12.62 -15.33 15.81
N THR A 419 11.34 -15.58 15.52
CA THR A 419 10.79 -15.56 14.15
C THR A 419 10.85 -14.16 13.56
N PHE A 420 10.54 -13.12 14.36
CA PHE A 420 10.68 -11.74 13.94
C PHE A 420 12.14 -11.42 13.57
N ILE A 421 13.09 -11.78 14.44
CA ILE A 421 14.53 -11.59 14.19
C ILE A 421 14.96 -12.34 12.91
N TYR A 422 14.54 -13.59 12.75
CA TYR A 422 14.85 -14.39 11.56
C TYR A 422 14.36 -13.72 10.28
N ASN A 423 13.11 -13.24 10.26
CA ASN A 423 12.51 -12.68 9.04
C ASN A 423 13.16 -11.35 8.66
N HIS A 424 13.50 -10.52 9.66
CA HIS A 424 13.93 -9.13 9.46
C HIS A 424 15.42 -8.90 9.73
N TYR A 425 16.24 -9.95 9.83
CA TYR A 425 17.68 -9.84 10.13
C TYR A 425 18.39 -8.76 9.29
N HIS A 426 18.10 -8.73 7.99
CA HIS A 426 18.62 -7.79 6.99
C HIS A 426 18.26 -6.31 7.23
N MET A 427 17.20 -6.03 8.00
CA MET A 427 16.79 -4.68 8.38
C MET A 427 17.27 -4.27 9.78
N LEU A 428 17.88 -5.18 10.55
CA LEU A 428 18.27 -4.91 11.92
C LEU A 428 19.55 -4.05 11.93
N PRO A 429 19.53 -2.85 12.54
CA PRO A 429 20.72 -2.01 12.61
C PRO A 429 21.84 -2.68 13.41
N SER A 430 23.09 -2.30 13.15
CA SER A 430 24.28 -2.87 13.79
C SER A 430 24.19 -2.86 15.32
N LYS A 431 23.66 -1.79 15.95
CA LYS A 431 23.44 -1.71 17.40
C LYS A 431 22.53 -2.83 17.93
N LEU A 432 21.49 -3.20 17.18
CA LEU A 432 20.56 -4.27 17.56
C LEU A 432 21.19 -5.64 17.34
N ARG A 433 21.91 -5.82 16.22
CA ARG A 433 22.65 -7.06 15.94
C ARG A 433 23.69 -7.33 17.03
N GLU A 434 24.42 -6.32 17.43
CA GLU A 434 25.38 -6.38 18.53
C GLU A 434 24.71 -6.83 19.84
N LYS A 435 23.74 -6.05 20.34
CA LYS A 435 23.19 -6.27 21.68
C LYS A 435 22.23 -7.45 21.81
N VAL A 436 21.55 -7.83 20.74
CA VAL A 436 20.56 -8.91 20.75
C VAL A 436 21.17 -10.20 20.20
N ILE A 437 21.86 -10.15 19.06
CA ILE A 437 22.38 -11.36 18.42
C ILE A 437 23.70 -11.77 19.08
N ARG A 438 24.72 -10.89 19.07
CA ARG A 438 26.04 -11.21 19.60
C ARG A 438 26.00 -11.44 21.11
N ASP A 439 25.60 -10.42 21.87
CA ASP A 439 25.72 -10.44 23.33
C ASP A 439 24.67 -11.39 23.94
N TYR A 440 23.40 -11.17 23.62
CA TYR A 440 22.31 -11.88 24.30
C TYR A 440 22.07 -13.30 23.78
N LEU A 441 21.95 -13.51 22.47
CA LEU A 441 21.64 -14.84 21.90
C LEU A 441 22.86 -15.76 21.79
N LEU A 442 24.04 -15.26 21.38
CA LEU A 442 25.22 -16.10 21.11
C LEU A 442 26.20 -16.21 22.28
N GLN A 443 26.36 -15.15 23.08
CA GLN A 443 27.28 -15.16 24.22
C GLN A 443 26.58 -15.61 25.51
N GLU A 444 25.50 -14.96 25.91
CA GLU A 444 24.82 -15.21 27.19
C GLU A 444 23.97 -16.48 27.17
N ASN A 445 23.03 -16.59 26.22
CA ASN A 445 21.92 -17.56 26.31
C ASN A 445 21.94 -18.65 25.23
N PHE A 446 23.06 -18.83 24.53
CA PHE A 446 23.17 -19.75 23.38
C PHE A 446 22.69 -21.17 23.69
N GLU A 447 23.18 -21.73 24.80
CA GLU A 447 22.85 -23.09 25.20
C GLU A 447 21.40 -23.22 25.68
N GLU A 448 20.83 -22.15 26.24
CA GLU A 448 19.44 -22.15 26.71
C GLU A 448 18.46 -22.26 25.55
N TYR A 449 18.72 -21.55 24.44
CA TYR A 449 17.88 -21.64 23.25
C TYR A 449 18.15 -22.89 22.42
N LEU A 450 19.42 -23.33 22.33
CA LEU A 450 19.78 -24.53 21.58
C LEU A 450 19.22 -25.80 22.23
N PHE A 451 19.27 -25.89 23.56
CA PHE A 451 18.78 -27.04 24.33
C PHE A 451 17.44 -26.78 25.01
N HIS A 452 16.69 -25.80 24.51
CA HIS A 452 15.39 -25.43 25.04
C HIS A 452 14.44 -26.63 24.99
N TRP A 453 13.55 -26.80 25.97
CA TRP A 453 12.61 -27.93 26.02
C TRP A 453 11.64 -27.97 24.82
N SER A 454 11.19 -26.81 24.36
CA SER A 454 10.27 -26.67 23.22
C SER A 454 10.99 -26.84 21.89
N TYR A 455 10.50 -27.79 21.08
CA TYR A 455 10.96 -28.03 19.71
C TYR A 455 10.92 -26.76 18.85
N ASN A 456 9.84 -25.98 18.95
CA ASN A 456 9.67 -24.78 18.13
C ASN A 456 10.77 -23.74 18.39
N VAL A 457 11.18 -23.56 19.64
CA VAL A 457 12.25 -22.61 20.00
C VAL A 457 13.57 -23.08 19.39
N ARG A 458 13.94 -24.36 19.59
CA ARG A 458 15.15 -24.96 19.01
C ARG A 458 15.14 -24.85 17.49
N TYR A 459 14.03 -25.21 16.85
CA TYR A 459 13.85 -25.15 15.41
C TYR A 459 14.09 -23.73 14.87
N VAL A 460 13.38 -22.72 15.37
CA VAL A 460 13.54 -21.34 14.89
C VAL A 460 14.95 -20.81 15.16
N PHE A 461 15.51 -21.11 16.34
CA PHE A 461 16.85 -20.69 16.70
C PHE A 461 17.91 -21.30 15.78
N MET A 462 17.89 -22.62 15.55
CA MET A 462 18.80 -23.28 14.62
C MET A 462 18.67 -22.75 13.19
N HIS A 463 17.46 -22.40 12.74
CA HIS A 463 17.26 -21.76 11.44
C HIS A 463 17.90 -20.37 11.37
N LEU A 464 17.77 -19.56 12.41
CA LEU A 464 18.45 -18.27 12.52
C LEU A 464 19.97 -18.43 12.42
N LEU A 465 20.54 -19.37 13.17
CA LEU A 465 21.99 -19.62 13.16
C LEU A 465 22.50 -20.04 11.78
N LEU A 466 21.86 -21.03 11.15
CA LEU A 466 22.34 -21.62 9.90
C LEU A 466 21.96 -20.77 8.68
N PHE A 467 20.66 -20.47 8.52
CA PHE A 467 20.16 -19.87 7.29
C PHE A 467 20.30 -18.36 7.25
N ARG A 468 20.40 -17.65 8.38
CA ARG A 468 20.62 -16.19 8.38
C ARG A 468 22.04 -15.80 8.71
N ILE A 469 22.55 -16.20 9.87
CA ILE A 469 23.86 -15.74 10.35
C ILE A 469 25.00 -16.37 9.53
N LYS A 470 25.07 -17.71 9.49
CA LYS A 470 26.16 -18.42 8.80
C LYS A 470 26.17 -18.21 7.30
N SER A 471 25.01 -17.98 6.70
CA SER A 471 24.86 -17.79 5.26
C SER A 471 25.21 -16.36 4.81
N LEU A 472 25.20 -15.39 5.72
CA LEU A 472 25.37 -13.96 5.42
C LEU A 472 26.64 -13.67 4.61
N LYS A 473 27.74 -14.38 4.90
CA LYS A 473 29.00 -14.29 4.14
C LYS A 473 28.87 -14.62 2.65
N HIS A 474 27.80 -15.30 2.25
CA HIS A 474 27.52 -15.70 0.87
C HIS A 474 26.49 -14.79 0.19
N PHE A 475 25.82 -13.91 0.95
CA PHE A 475 24.75 -13.05 0.47
C PHE A 475 25.08 -11.58 0.75
N SER A 476 25.58 -10.86 -0.25
CA SER A 476 25.69 -9.40 -0.24
C SER A 476 24.32 -8.73 -0.47
N LEU A 477 23.27 -9.21 0.20
CA LEU A 477 21.92 -8.63 0.11
C LEU A 477 21.77 -7.37 0.97
N GLU A 478 22.73 -7.15 1.87
CA GLU A 478 22.86 -5.93 2.66
C GLU A 478 23.77 -4.96 1.91
N THR A 479 23.36 -3.71 1.81
CA THR A 479 24.04 -2.62 1.10
C THR A 479 25.42 -2.27 1.67
N GLU A 480 25.84 -2.93 2.74
CA GLU A 480 27.17 -2.80 3.35
C GLU A 480 27.92 -4.13 3.21
N GLU A 481 29.19 -4.06 2.88
CA GLU A 481 30.13 -5.20 2.91
C GLU A 481 29.99 -5.99 4.23
N PHE A 482 30.25 -7.30 4.20
CA PHE A 482 30.22 -8.18 5.38
C PHE A 482 30.96 -7.54 6.56
N SER A 483 30.19 -6.95 7.48
CA SER A 483 30.72 -5.96 8.42
C SER A 483 31.67 -6.60 9.43
N ALA A 484 32.54 -5.81 10.07
CA ALA A 484 33.41 -6.32 11.12
C ALA A 484 32.62 -7.00 12.26
N LEU A 485 31.41 -6.49 12.56
CA LEU A 485 30.50 -7.09 13.53
C LEU A 485 29.97 -8.45 13.04
N ASP A 486 29.60 -8.56 11.77
CA ASP A 486 29.09 -9.82 11.21
C ASP A 486 30.20 -10.90 11.14
N GLN A 487 31.44 -10.49 10.90
CA GLN A 487 32.62 -11.36 11.00
C GLN A 487 32.83 -11.88 12.44
N GLU A 488 32.71 -10.98 13.42
CA GLU A 488 32.78 -11.34 14.83
C GLU A 488 31.68 -12.34 15.21
N ILE A 489 30.42 -12.04 14.82
CA ILE A 489 29.26 -12.90 15.04
C ILE A 489 29.46 -14.30 14.42
N ASP A 490 29.95 -14.40 13.17
CA ASP A 490 30.24 -15.70 12.53
C ASP A 490 31.35 -16.47 13.25
N SER A 491 32.38 -15.78 13.74
CA SER A 491 33.47 -16.41 14.50
C SER A 491 32.99 -17.01 15.81
N ILE A 492 32.17 -16.27 16.57
CA ILE A 492 31.55 -16.74 17.81
C ILE A 492 30.66 -17.95 17.51
N LEU A 493 29.85 -17.86 16.46
CA LEU A 493 28.96 -18.94 16.06
C LEU A 493 29.73 -20.24 15.73
N LYS A 494 30.85 -20.15 15.00
CA LYS A 494 31.68 -21.33 14.69
C LYS A 494 32.20 -22.01 15.96
N VAL A 495 32.79 -21.25 16.87
CA VAL A 495 33.30 -21.76 18.15
C VAL A 495 32.18 -22.42 18.95
N ARG A 496 31.00 -21.78 19.02
CA ARG A 496 29.84 -22.32 19.73
C ARG A 496 29.34 -23.61 19.11
N LEU A 497 29.20 -23.69 17.79
CA LEU A 497 28.74 -24.90 17.08
C LEU A 497 29.69 -26.09 17.27
N GLU A 498 31.01 -25.84 17.32
CA GLU A 498 32.00 -26.88 17.59
C GLU A 498 31.90 -27.42 19.03
N SER A 499 31.54 -26.57 19.99
CA SER A 499 31.44 -26.95 21.41
C SER A 499 30.20 -27.79 21.78
N ILE A 500 29.24 -27.98 20.86
CA ILE A 500 27.96 -28.66 21.13
C ILE A 500 28.14 -30.14 21.50
N GLN A 501 29.16 -30.81 20.96
CA GLN A 501 29.31 -32.27 21.02
C GLN A 501 29.58 -32.83 22.43
N CYS A 502 29.89 -31.97 23.42
CA CYS A 502 30.27 -32.38 24.76
C CYS A 502 29.26 -31.99 25.86
N ASN A 503 28.03 -31.59 25.51
CA ASN A 503 27.10 -31.02 26.48
C ASN A 503 26.13 -32.06 27.10
N SER A 504 26.08 -32.12 28.43
CA SER A 504 25.23 -33.02 29.23
C SER A 504 23.87 -32.43 29.63
N LYS A 505 23.51 -31.25 29.09
CA LYS A 505 22.23 -30.60 29.37
C LYS A 505 21.01 -31.41 28.90
N PRO A 506 19.84 -31.25 29.55
CA PRO A 506 18.58 -31.82 29.07
C PRO A 506 18.32 -31.45 27.61
N TYR A 507 17.70 -32.36 26.86
CA TYR A 507 17.39 -32.19 25.43
C TYR A 507 18.60 -32.03 24.49
N SER A 508 19.85 -32.19 24.97
CA SER A 508 21.05 -32.05 24.13
C SER A 508 21.11 -33.06 22.99
N SER A 509 20.74 -34.32 23.25
CA SER A 509 20.67 -35.37 22.22
C SER A 509 19.70 -35.02 21.10
N LEU A 510 18.48 -34.58 21.46
CA LEU A 510 17.46 -34.16 20.51
C LEU A 510 17.93 -32.96 19.69
N ALA A 511 18.49 -31.93 20.35
CA ALA A 511 18.98 -30.75 19.68
C ALA A 511 20.13 -31.07 18.69
N VAL A 512 21.03 -31.98 19.06
CA VAL A 512 22.13 -32.43 18.19
C VAL A 512 21.60 -33.15 16.96
N ASP A 513 20.61 -34.03 17.11
CA ASP A 513 20.04 -34.76 15.98
C ASP A 513 19.22 -33.85 15.06
N GLU A 514 18.42 -32.94 15.62
CA GLU A 514 17.73 -31.89 14.88
C GLU A 514 18.71 -30.99 14.10
N LEU A 515 19.81 -30.59 14.73
CA LEU A 515 20.84 -29.77 14.12
C LEU A 515 21.55 -30.49 12.97
N LYS A 516 21.86 -31.79 13.09
CA LYS A 516 22.44 -32.58 11.99
C LYS A 516 21.53 -32.59 10.76
N VAL A 517 20.24 -32.82 10.96
CA VAL A 517 19.25 -32.77 9.88
C VAL A 517 19.22 -31.38 9.23
N LEU A 518 19.20 -30.32 10.04
CA LEU A 518 19.20 -28.96 9.52
C LEU A 518 20.50 -28.54 8.83
N GLN A 519 21.64 -29.08 9.26
CA GLN A 519 22.92 -28.85 8.58
C GLN A 519 22.94 -29.46 7.18
N GLU A 520 22.31 -30.63 7.00
CA GLU A 520 22.16 -31.22 5.67
C GLU A 520 21.22 -30.39 4.79
N ASN A 521 20.07 -29.98 5.34
CA ASN A 521 19.16 -29.07 4.63
C ASN A 521 19.84 -27.74 4.24
N TYR A 522 20.70 -27.22 5.12
CA TYR A 522 21.47 -26.02 4.85
C TYR A 522 22.47 -26.21 3.70
N ARG A 523 23.13 -27.38 3.59
CA ARG A 523 24.02 -27.69 2.47
C ARG A 523 23.26 -27.70 1.15
N THR A 524 22.13 -28.42 1.10
CA THR A 524 21.25 -28.45 -0.08
C THR A 524 20.79 -27.05 -0.46
N PHE A 525 20.35 -26.25 0.51
CA PHE A 525 19.96 -24.86 0.29
C PHE A 525 21.09 -24.02 -0.32
N MET A 526 22.32 -24.13 0.18
CA MET A 526 23.46 -23.39 -0.38
C MET A 526 23.79 -23.83 -1.82
N GLU A 527 23.58 -25.10 -2.18
CA GLU A 527 23.74 -25.59 -3.55
C GLU A 527 22.66 -25.05 -4.49
N GLU A 528 21.42 -24.94 -4.03
CA GLU A 528 20.30 -24.35 -4.80
C GLU A 528 20.52 -22.85 -5.01
N VAL A 529 20.92 -22.15 -3.96
CA VAL A 529 21.25 -20.72 -3.99
C VAL A 529 22.33 -20.45 -5.03
N ALA A 530 23.42 -21.22 -5.05
CA ALA A 530 24.51 -21.07 -6.01
C ALA A 530 24.06 -21.19 -7.48
N LYS A 531 22.91 -21.82 -7.74
CA LYS A 531 22.33 -22.02 -9.08
C LYS A 531 21.27 -20.98 -9.45
N SER A 532 20.83 -20.14 -8.51
CA SER A 532 19.71 -19.21 -8.68
C SER A 532 20.17 -17.75 -8.81
N SER A 533 19.42 -16.93 -9.55
CA SER A 533 19.66 -15.49 -9.64
C SER A 533 18.90 -14.76 -8.52
N PRO A 534 19.48 -13.71 -7.89
CA PRO A 534 18.87 -13.07 -6.73
C PRO A 534 17.77 -12.07 -7.17
N SER A 535 16.51 -12.49 -7.13
CA SER A 535 15.34 -11.59 -7.27
C SER A 535 14.48 -11.51 -6.00
N GLU A 536 14.59 -12.47 -5.09
CA GLU A 536 13.87 -12.52 -3.81
C GLU A 536 14.82 -12.96 -2.68
N LEU A 537 14.43 -12.70 -1.42
CA LEU A 537 15.13 -13.24 -0.25
C LEU A 537 15.08 -14.78 -0.31
N PRO A 538 16.21 -15.48 -0.50
CA PRO A 538 16.20 -16.92 -0.80
C PRO A 538 15.88 -17.77 0.44
N TYR A 539 15.71 -17.17 1.61
CA TYR A 539 15.67 -17.88 2.88
C TYR A 539 14.39 -18.70 3.08
N PRO A 540 14.48 -19.92 3.66
CA PRO A 540 13.31 -20.75 3.94
C PRO A 540 12.26 -20.05 4.80
N LYS A 541 10.98 -20.23 4.47
CA LYS A 541 9.87 -19.78 5.32
C LYS A 541 9.71 -20.73 6.51
N ILE A 542 9.85 -20.19 7.72
CA ILE A 542 9.63 -20.94 8.95
C ILE A 542 8.12 -21.09 9.19
N LYS A 543 7.65 -22.31 9.42
CA LYS A 543 6.30 -22.59 9.91
C LYS A 543 6.40 -23.09 11.35
N VAL A 544 6.04 -22.23 12.31
CA VAL A 544 5.92 -22.63 13.71
C VAL A 544 4.59 -23.38 13.86
N GLU A 545 4.66 -24.69 14.05
CA GLU A 545 3.48 -25.50 14.31
C GLU A 545 3.01 -25.25 15.74
N VAL A 546 1.73 -24.92 15.91
CA VAL A 546 1.07 -25.14 17.20
C VAL A 546 0.87 -26.64 17.28
N ARG A 547 1.91 -27.38 17.70
CA ARG A 547 1.72 -28.73 18.20
C ARG A 547 0.94 -28.55 19.49
N GLY A 548 -0.39 -28.55 19.36
CA GLY A 548 -1.27 -28.68 20.50
C GLY A 548 -0.81 -29.94 21.19
N ASP A 549 -0.20 -29.77 22.35
CA ASP A 549 -0.09 -30.87 23.28
C ASP A 549 -1.55 -31.32 23.46
N GLN A 550 -1.89 -32.57 23.12
CA GLN A 550 -3.29 -33.02 23.18
C GLN A 550 -3.88 -32.85 24.60
N SER A 551 -3.01 -32.65 25.59
CA SER A 551 -3.28 -32.17 26.95
C SER A 551 -3.84 -30.75 27.04
N GLU A 552 -3.39 -29.77 26.25
CA GLU A 552 -3.88 -28.37 26.33
C GLU A 552 -5.31 -28.22 25.79
N LYS A 553 -5.70 -29.01 24.78
CA LYS A 553 -7.10 -29.00 24.28
C LYS A 553 -8.09 -29.57 25.28
N LEU A 554 -7.67 -30.53 26.10
CA LEU A 554 -8.53 -31.11 27.14
C LEU A 554 -8.72 -30.15 28.32
N ILE A 555 -7.76 -29.26 28.57
CA ILE A 555 -7.86 -28.26 29.66
C ILE A 555 -8.82 -27.13 29.28
N ASP A 556 -8.90 -26.71 28.02
CA ASP A 556 -9.84 -25.68 27.56
C ASP A 556 -11.29 -26.19 27.41
N GLU A 557 -11.52 -27.51 27.37
CA GLU A 557 -12.87 -28.11 27.32
C GLU A 557 -13.46 -28.44 28.70
N ASP A 558 -12.65 -28.38 29.77
CA ASP A 558 -13.04 -28.66 31.16
C ASP A 558 -13.08 -27.40 32.07
N TRP A 559 -13.00 -26.18 31.50
CA TRP A 559 -13.29 -24.90 32.16
C TRP A 559 -14.47 -24.19 31.49
#